data_AF-A0A1Y3QDI0-F1
#
_entry.id   AF-A0A1Y3QDI0-F1
#
_cell.length_a   1.000
_cell.length_b   1.000
_cell.length_c   1.000
_cell.angle_alpha   90.00
_cell.angle_beta   90.00
_cell.angle_gamma   90.00
#
_symmetry.space_group_name_H-M   'P 1'
#
loop_
_entity.id
_entity.type
_entity.pdbx_description
1 polymer ?
#
loop_
_entity_poly.entity_id
_entity_poly.type
_entity_poly.pdbx_seq_one_letter_code
_entity_poly.pdbx_strand_id
1 'polypeptide(L)'
;MEHLLFVYGTLRRGEINHALLGSSRCESFLAVMPGSLYDTGRGYPAMAEGKGEAEGAGIVCGEIYRVDEETLARIDDLEDYYGPGDPRNLYERVERTARTDRGETDVLVYVSDKLRAGPEIPFGEWKLYRMAKKPALPYFVYDGCMEDGPIKMADVIGRGAVYGCQVRFTRHVSGGVRADMVETGGVTQGILYRIPVEALEGSLYRREEVRTGICRPAVVPVTLDSGEVADALTFVAAEKQPETAPKK
;
A
#
# COMPACT_ATOMS: atom_id res chain seq x y z
N MET A 1 4.63 -18.19 19.85
CA MET A 1 5.56 -17.07 19.64
C MET A 1 4.73 -15.97 18.98
N GLU A 2 5.31 -14.82 18.62
CA GLU A 2 4.63 -13.87 17.74
C GLU A 2 5.56 -13.55 16.59
N HIS A 3 4.98 -13.39 15.40
CA HIS A 3 5.69 -13.08 14.17
C HIS A 3 5.15 -11.80 13.57
N LEU A 4 6.02 -11.02 12.92
CA LEU A 4 5.58 -9.96 12.03
C LEU A 4 5.39 -10.56 10.64
N LEU A 5 4.20 -10.39 10.07
CA LEU A 5 3.83 -10.90 8.75
C LEU A 5 3.51 -9.73 7.83
N PHE A 6 4.22 -9.63 6.71
CA PHE A 6 3.94 -8.69 5.64
C PHE A 6 2.95 -9.30 4.64
N VAL A 7 1.80 -8.65 4.48
CA VAL A 7 0.73 -9.05 3.58
C VAL A 7 0.51 -8.01 2.49
N TYR A 8 0.49 -8.44 1.23
CA TYR A 8 0.40 -7.55 0.06
C TYR A 8 -0.85 -7.80 -0.80
N GLY A 9 -1.55 -8.91 -0.58
CA GLY A 9 -2.66 -9.39 -1.39
C GLY A 9 -3.97 -9.54 -0.63
N THR A 10 -4.56 -10.73 -0.72
CA THR A 10 -5.92 -11.04 -0.23
C THR A 10 -6.06 -11.03 1.30
N LEU A 11 -4.95 -11.01 2.04
CA LEU A 11 -4.91 -10.89 3.50
C LEU A 11 -4.94 -9.44 4.00
N ARG A 12 -4.73 -8.44 3.12
CA ARG A 12 -4.81 -7.02 3.50
C ARG A 12 -6.19 -6.65 4.01
N ARG A 13 -6.30 -5.62 4.85
CA ARG A 13 -7.56 -5.17 5.44
C ARG A 13 -8.67 -5.04 4.39
N GLY A 14 -9.86 -5.58 4.65
CA GLY A 14 -10.98 -5.47 3.70
C GLY A 14 -10.89 -6.34 2.45
N GLU A 15 -9.80 -7.09 2.26
CA GLU A 15 -9.70 -8.13 1.23
C GLU A 15 -10.31 -9.46 1.73
N ILE A 16 -10.56 -10.38 0.79
CA ILE A 16 -11.40 -11.57 1.00
C ILE A 16 -10.89 -12.53 2.08
N ASN A 17 -9.57 -12.61 2.30
CA ASN A 17 -8.96 -13.51 3.27
C ASN A 17 -8.54 -12.81 4.57
N HIS A 18 -8.80 -11.49 4.71
CA HIS A 18 -8.39 -10.72 5.87
C HIS A 18 -8.87 -11.30 7.21
N ALA A 19 -10.04 -11.95 7.22
CA ALA A 19 -10.61 -12.58 8.41
C ALA A 19 -9.69 -13.65 9.05
N LEU A 20 -8.77 -14.25 8.29
CA LEU A 20 -7.83 -15.24 8.81
C LEU A 20 -6.82 -14.64 9.80
N LEU A 21 -6.53 -13.34 9.68
CA LEU A 21 -5.71 -12.58 10.63
C LEU A 21 -6.43 -12.36 11.98
N GLY A 22 -7.74 -12.63 12.08
CA GLY A 22 -8.48 -12.54 13.33
C GLY A 22 -8.31 -11.19 14.03
N SER A 23 -7.84 -11.21 15.27
CA SER A 23 -7.57 -10.02 16.08
C SER A 23 -6.09 -9.57 16.03
N SER A 24 -5.32 -10.03 15.06
CA SER A 24 -3.92 -9.62 14.89
C SER A 24 -3.78 -8.11 14.78
N ARG A 25 -2.83 -7.56 15.54
CA ARG A 25 -2.57 -6.12 15.55
C ARG A 25 -1.88 -5.72 14.25
N CYS A 26 -2.43 -4.71 13.56
CA CYS A 26 -1.74 -4.04 12.47
C CYS A 26 -0.62 -3.15 13.05
N GLU A 27 0.62 -3.40 12.64
CA GLU A 27 1.80 -2.63 13.04
C GLU A 27 2.12 -1.51 12.04
N SER A 28 1.83 -1.74 10.75
CA SER A 28 1.93 -0.74 9.69
C SER A 28 1.00 -1.07 8.54
N PHE A 29 0.30 -0.09 7.97
CA PHE A 29 -0.49 -0.24 6.74
C PHE A 29 0.09 0.52 5.53
N LEU A 30 1.21 1.21 5.71
CA LEU A 30 1.98 1.85 4.63
C LEU A 30 3.32 1.16 4.34
N ALA A 31 3.50 -0.08 4.77
CA ALA A 31 4.73 -0.84 4.58
C ALA A 31 5.02 -1.12 3.10
N VAL A 32 6.32 -1.18 2.76
CA VAL A 32 6.80 -1.54 1.42
C VAL A 32 7.97 -2.52 1.50
N MET A 33 8.11 -3.35 0.46
CA MET A 33 9.23 -4.29 0.33
C MET A 33 9.70 -4.36 -1.13
N PRO A 34 11.00 -4.56 -1.42
CA PRO A 34 11.48 -4.73 -2.79
C PRO A 34 10.91 -5.96 -3.49
N GLY A 35 10.44 -5.80 -4.73
CA GLY A 35 9.97 -6.89 -5.57
C GLY A 35 8.95 -6.47 -6.61
N SER A 36 8.45 -7.45 -7.35
CA SER A 36 7.40 -7.25 -8.36
C SER A 36 6.17 -8.05 -7.98
N LEU A 37 4.99 -7.49 -8.25
CA LEU A 37 3.72 -8.12 -7.93
C LEU A 37 3.01 -8.51 -9.22
N TYR A 38 2.41 -9.69 -9.29
CA TYR A 38 1.76 -10.21 -10.50
C TYR A 38 0.31 -10.61 -10.22
N ASP A 39 -0.61 -10.31 -11.15
CA ASP A 39 -1.98 -10.85 -11.11
C ASP A 39 -1.95 -12.30 -11.60
N THR A 40 -2.30 -13.26 -10.74
CA THR A 40 -2.34 -14.68 -11.12
C THR A 40 -3.51 -15.03 -12.04
N GLY A 41 -4.47 -14.11 -12.21
CA GLY A 41 -5.73 -14.35 -12.89
C GLY A 41 -6.74 -15.16 -12.07
N ARG A 42 -6.39 -15.53 -10.83
CA ARG A 42 -7.20 -16.40 -9.94
C ARG A 42 -7.84 -15.64 -8.78
N GLY A 43 -7.75 -14.31 -8.79
CA GLY A 43 -8.32 -13.45 -7.75
C GLY A 43 -7.38 -13.15 -6.57
N TYR A 44 -6.12 -13.57 -6.66
CA TYR A 44 -5.06 -13.27 -5.68
C TYR A 44 -3.74 -12.96 -6.40
N PRO A 45 -2.86 -12.11 -5.84
CA PRO A 45 -1.59 -11.76 -6.47
C PRO A 45 -0.45 -12.70 -6.05
N ALA A 46 0.67 -12.65 -6.76
CA ALA A 46 1.91 -13.30 -6.35
C ALA A 46 3.07 -12.31 -6.34
N MET A 47 3.83 -12.31 -5.26
CA MET A 47 5.05 -11.52 -5.16
C MET A 47 6.27 -12.33 -5.64
N ALA A 48 7.01 -11.71 -6.54
CA ALA A 48 8.35 -12.07 -6.94
C ALA A 48 9.36 -11.25 -6.13
N GLU A 49 10.37 -11.91 -5.57
CA GLU A 49 11.45 -11.21 -4.88
C GLU A 49 12.26 -10.33 -5.85
N GLY A 50 12.59 -9.12 -5.40
CA GLY A 50 13.54 -8.24 -6.08
C GLY A 50 14.97 -8.76 -5.87
N LYS A 51 15.78 -8.79 -6.94
CA LYS A 51 17.21 -9.14 -6.83
C LYS A 51 18.02 -7.93 -6.33
N GLY A 52 17.94 -7.65 -5.04
CA GLY A 52 18.73 -6.62 -4.35
C GLY A 52 18.42 -5.16 -4.74
N GLU A 53 19.20 -4.23 -4.19
CA GLU A 53 19.12 -2.77 -4.41
C GLU A 53 19.53 -2.32 -5.82
N ALA A 54 19.63 -3.23 -6.77
CA ALA A 54 19.96 -2.87 -8.15
C ALA A 54 18.84 -1.98 -8.71
N GLU A 55 19.26 -0.84 -9.27
CA GLU A 55 18.42 0.13 -9.96
C GLU A 55 17.41 -0.58 -10.86
N GLY A 56 16.12 -0.52 -10.50
CA GLY A 56 15.02 -1.12 -11.25
C GLY A 56 14.24 -2.24 -10.57
N ALA A 57 14.58 -2.67 -9.35
CA ALA A 57 13.66 -3.50 -8.56
C ALA A 57 12.41 -2.68 -8.18
N GLY A 58 11.22 -3.18 -8.54
CA GLY A 58 9.95 -2.58 -8.13
C GLY A 58 9.78 -2.57 -6.60
N ILE A 59 8.73 -1.90 -6.13
CA ILE A 59 8.27 -1.99 -4.74
C ILE A 59 6.93 -2.70 -4.70
N VAL A 60 6.71 -3.50 -3.66
CA VAL A 60 5.42 -4.08 -3.31
C VAL A 60 4.88 -3.36 -2.09
N CYS A 61 3.66 -2.85 -2.20
CA CYS A 61 2.95 -2.16 -1.13
C CYS A 61 2.12 -3.18 -0.33
N GLY A 62 2.19 -3.09 1.00
CA GLY A 62 1.52 -4.03 1.88
C GLY A 62 1.26 -3.49 3.28
N GLU A 63 0.88 -4.41 4.15
CA GLU A 63 0.55 -4.17 5.55
C GLU A 63 1.36 -5.16 6.40
N ILE A 64 1.75 -4.79 7.61
CA ILE A 64 2.44 -5.66 8.56
C ILE A 64 1.50 -5.94 9.72
N TYR A 65 1.31 -7.21 10.03
CA TYR A 65 0.51 -7.68 11.15
C TYR A 65 1.35 -8.51 12.12
N ARG A 66 1.05 -8.38 13.40
CA ARG A 66 1.56 -9.25 14.45
C ARG A 66 0.65 -10.45 14.58
N VAL A 67 1.16 -11.63 14.23
CA VAL A 67 0.41 -12.90 14.20
C VAL A 67 1.00 -13.88 15.21
N ASP A 68 0.15 -14.66 15.86
CA ASP A 68 0.57 -15.80 16.67
C ASP A 68 0.78 -17.05 15.79
N GLU A 69 1.33 -18.10 16.38
CA GLU A 69 1.58 -19.37 15.68
C GLU A 69 0.32 -20.00 15.08
N GLU A 70 -0.82 -19.88 15.76
CA GLU A 70 -2.07 -20.46 15.28
C GLU A 70 -2.55 -19.73 14.03
N THR A 71 -2.50 -18.40 14.05
CA THR A 71 -2.81 -17.54 12.90
C THR A 71 -1.86 -17.78 11.76
N LEU A 72 -0.56 -17.90 12.05
CA LEU A 72 0.44 -18.18 11.04
C LEU A 72 0.22 -19.55 10.38
N ALA A 73 -0.13 -20.59 11.16
CA ALA A 73 -0.44 -21.91 10.61
C ALA A 73 -1.69 -21.91 9.70
N ARG A 74 -2.74 -21.15 10.05
CA ARG A 74 -3.91 -20.99 9.15
C ARG A 74 -3.55 -20.29 7.84
N ILE A 75 -2.57 -19.40 7.87
CA ILE A 75 -2.08 -18.72 6.67
C ILE A 75 -1.16 -19.65 5.87
N ASP A 76 -0.36 -20.49 6.52
CA ASP A 76 0.40 -21.55 5.83
C ASP A 76 -0.52 -22.47 5.02
N ASP A 77 -1.66 -22.87 5.59
CA ASP A 77 -2.67 -23.67 4.89
C ASP A 77 -3.28 -22.91 3.69
N LEU A 78 -3.53 -21.60 3.83
CA LEU A 78 -4.07 -20.77 2.74
C LEU A 78 -3.07 -20.65 1.57
N GLU A 79 -1.81 -20.43 1.90
CA GLU A 79 -0.74 -20.13 0.94
C GLU A 79 -0.09 -21.41 0.37
N ASP A 80 -0.67 -22.58 0.67
CA ASP A 80 -0.16 -23.90 0.28
C ASP A 80 1.32 -24.06 0.67
N TYR A 81 1.67 -23.71 1.92
CA TYR A 81 3.02 -23.80 2.47
C TYR A 81 3.17 -25.00 3.42
N TYR A 82 4.07 -25.92 3.09
CA TYR A 82 4.28 -27.17 3.80
C TYR A 82 5.63 -27.25 4.54
N GLY A 83 6.35 -26.12 4.60
CA GLY A 83 7.66 -25.99 5.22
C GLY A 83 8.75 -25.54 4.23
N PRO A 84 9.94 -25.16 4.73
CA PRO A 84 10.97 -24.52 3.92
C PRO A 84 11.43 -25.37 2.74
N GLY A 85 11.32 -24.84 1.53
CA GLY A 85 11.79 -25.49 0.31
C GLY A 85 11.03 -26.76 -0.09
N ASP A 86 9.85 -27.01 0.47
CA ASP A 86 9.03 -28.14 0.06
C ASP A 86 8.59 -27.97 -1.41
N PRO A 87 8.79 -28.98 -2.28
CA PRO A 87 8.44 -28.86 -3.70
C PRO A 87 6.95 -28.61 -3.95
N ARG A 88 6.08 -28.98 -3.00
CA ARG A 88 4.64 -28.77 -3.06
C ARG A 88 4.24 -27.32 -2.80
N ASN A 89 5.12 -26.49 -2.23
CA ASN A 89 4.83 -25.10 -1.89
C ASN A 89 4.30 -24.34 -3.10
N LEU A 90 3.12 -23.72 -2.98
CA LEU A 90 2.67 -22.74 -3.96
C LEU A 90 3.40 -21.41 -3.73
N TYR A 91 3.46 -21.01 -2.47
CA TYR A 91 4.26 -19.91 -1.98
C TYR A 91 5.31 -20.40 -0.98
N GLU A 92 6.49 -19.82 -1.03
CA GLU A 92 7.54 -20.01 -0.03
C GLU A 92 7.43 -18.91 1.03
N ARG A 93 7.41 -19.29 2.30
CA ARG A 93 7.48 -18.32 3.41
C ARG A 93 8.94 -18.02 3.72
N VAL A 94 9.35 -16.78 3.51
CA VAL A 94 10.71 -16.31 3.72
C VAL A 94 10.74 -15.16 4.73
N GLU A 95 11.87 -14.98 5.40
CA GLU A 95 12.12 -13.81 6.25
C GLU A 95 12.83 -12.73 5.43
N ARG A 96 12.29 -11.50 5.44
CA ARG A 96 12.81 -10.35 4.70
C ARG A 96 12.64 -9.07 5.50
N THR A 97 13.34 -8.03 5.08
CA THR A 97 13.24 -6.71 5.69
C THR A 97 12.24 -5.86 4.91
N ALA A 98 11.20 -5.39 5.59
CA ALA A 98 10.25 -4.41 5.07
C ALA A 98 10.60 -3.01 5.59
N ARG A 99 10.31 -1.99 4.78
CA ARG A 99 10.43 -0.58 5.17
C ARG A 99 9.07 -0.05 5.60
N THR A 100 9.06 0.65 6.72
CA THR A 100 7.91 1.40 7.24
C THR A 100 8.29 2.84 7.52
N ASP A 101 7.31 3.68 7.81
CA ASP A 101 7.55 5.07 8.23
C ASP A 101 8.20 5.18 9.62
N ARG A 102 8.36 4.06 10.32
CA ARG A 102 9.01 3.94 11.64
C ARG A 102 10.39 3.32 11.56
N GLY A 103 10.84 2.96 10.36
CA GLY A 103 12.10 2.27 10.11
C GLY A 103 11.92 0.91 9.47
N GLU A 104 13.03 0.19 9.35
CA GLU A 104 13.10 -1.15 8.80
C GLU A 104 12.76 -2.18 9.87
N THR A 105 12.13 -3.28 9.45
CA THR A 105 11.79 -4.39 10.34
C THR A 105 11.78 -5.71 9.58
N ASP A 106 12.26 -6.76 10.24
CA ASP A 106 12.20 -8.11 9.69
C ASP A 106 10.78 -8.68 9.82
N VAL A 107 10.33 -9.32 8.75
CA VAL A 107 8.98 -9.84 8.57
C VAL A 107 9.03 -11.18 7.85
N LEU A 108 8.07 -12.05 8.16
CA LEU A 108 7.72 -13.17 7.31
C LEU A 108 6.90 -12.65 6.11
N VAL A 109 7.06 -13.29 4.96
CA VAL A 109 6.31 -12.99 3.74
C VAL A 109 6.24 -14.23 2.86
N TYR A 110 5.11 -14.41 2.17
CA TYR A 110 4.89 -15.49 1.22
C TYR A 110 5.24 -15.01 -0.19
N VAL A 111 6.15 -15.69 -0.89
CA VAL A 111 6.62 -15.32 -2.24
C VAL A 111 6.48 -16.50 -3.20
N SER A 112 6.30 -16.24 -4.50
CA SER A 112 6.19 -17.31 -5.49
C SER A 112 6.79 -16.95 -6.84
N ASP A 113 7.80 -17.72 -7.25
CA ASP A 113 8.40 -17.62 -8.58
C ASP A 113 7.59 -18.39 -9.64
N LYS A 114 6.72 -19.29 -9.19
CA LYS A 114 5.89 -20.15 -10.04
C LYS A 114 4.72 -19.38 -10.65
N LEU A 115 4.33 -18.25 -10.06
CA LEU A 115 3.10 -17.52 -10.37
C LEU A 115 3.33 -16.16 -11.05
N ARG A 116 4.40 -16.04 -11.85
CA ARG A 116 4.79 -14.79 -12.54
C ARG A 116 4.26 -14.68 -13.99
N ALA A 117 3.44 -15.62 -14.44
CA ALA A 117 3.00 -15.70 -15.84
C ALA A 117 1.95 -14.64 -16.24
N GLY A 118 1.26 -14.04 -15.26
CA GLY A 118 0.27 -13.00 -15.50
C GLY A 118 0.88 -11.59 -15.63
N PRO A 119 0.05 -10.56 -15.84
CA PRO A 119 0.55 -9.20 -15.95
C PRO A 119 1.13 -8.73 -14.62
N GLU A 120 2.23 -7.98 -14.71
CA GLU A 120 2.76 -7.25 -13.56
C GLU A 120 1.76 -6.17 -13.11
N ILE A 121 1.52 -6.10 -11.82
CA ILE A 121 0.64 -5.14 -11.17
C ILE A 121 1.40 -3.82 -11.00
N PRO A 122 0.92 -2.72 -11.61
CA PRO A 122 1.59 -1.42 -11.54
C PRO A 122 1.80 -0.95 -10.10
N PHE A 123 3.00 -0.41 -9.84
CA PHE A 123 3.40 0.15 -8.54
C PHE A 123 3.33 -0.83 -7.35
N GLY A 124 3.18 -2.13 -7.63
CA GLY A 124 3.05 -3.18 -6.63
C GLY A 124 1.90 -2.97 -5.64
N GLU A 125 0.83 -2.30 -6.06
CA GLU A 125 -0.29 -1.93 -5.18
C GLU A 125 -1.57 -2.69 -5.59
N TRP A 126 -1.73 -3.89 -5.02
CA TRP A 126 -2.84 -4.82 -5.30
C TRP A 126 -4.23 -4.17 -5.18
N LYS A 127 -4.46 -3.41 -4.11
CA LYS A 127 -5.79 -2.83 -3.87
C LYS A 127 -6.13 -1.81 -4.94
N LEU A 128 -5.19 -0.93 -5.28
CA LEU A 128 -5.41 0.04 -6.36
C LEU A 128 -5.67 -0.66 -7.68
N TYR A 129 -4.88 -1.70 -7.99
CA TYR A 129 -5.07 -2.50 -9.20
C TYR A 129 -6.48 -3.09 -9.30
N ARG A 130 -7.04 -3.57 -8.17
CA ARG A 130 -8.43 -4.02 -8.12
C ARG A 130 -9.43 -2.87 -8.23
N MET A 131 -9.22 -1.78 -7.51
CA MET A 131 -10.11 -0.60 -7.52
C MET A 131 -10.21 0.02 -8.93
N ALA A 132 -9.11 0.03 -9.67
CA ALA A 132 -9.02 0.54 -11.04
C ALA A 132 -9.75 -0.33 -12.09
N LYS A 133 -10.28 -1.50 -11.72
CA LYS A 133 -11.19 -2.28 -12.59
C LYS A 133 -12.61 -1.69 -12.62
N LYS A 134 -12.91 -0.69 -11.77
CA LYS A 134 -14.18 0.04 -11.72
C LYS A 134 -14.06 1.38 -12.48
N PRO A 135 -15.15 1.95 -13.02
CA PRO A 135 -15.11 3.21 -13.76
C PRO A 135 -14.73 4.42 -12.90
N ALA A 136 -14.90 4.32 -11.58
CA ALA A 136 -14.53 5.36 -10.62
C ALA A 136 -14.06 4.76 -9.31
N LEU A 137 -13.21 5.50 -8.58
CA LEU A 137 -12.65 5.08 -7.30
C LEU A 137 -12.62 6.22 -6.27
N PRO A 138 -12.60 5.90 -4.97
CA PRO A 138 -12.39 6.89 -3.92
C PRO A 138 -10.95 7.40 -3.90
N TYR A 139 -10.76 8.71 -3.80
CA TYR A 139 -9.48 9.41 -3.73
C TYR A 139 -9.46 10.38 -2.55
N PHE A 140 -8.53 10.18 -1.63
CA PHE A 140 -8.39 10.95 -0.40
C PHE A 140 -7.32 12.03 -0.55
N VAL A 141 -7.68 13.27 -0.29
CA VAL A 141 -6.79 14.43 -0.39
C VAL A 141 -6.61 15.05 0.99
N TYR A 142 -5.37 15.18 1.44
CA TYR A 142 -5.01 15.65 2.78
C TYR A 142 -4.05 16.84 2.80
N ASP A 143 -3.43 17.16 1.69
CA ASP A 143 -2.37 18.16 1.53
C ASP A 143 -2.89 19.51 1.00
N GLY A 144 -4.21 19.66 0.84
CA GLY A 144 -4.81 20.86 0.26
C GLY A 144 -4.52 21.03 -1.24
N CYS A 145 -3.92 20.03 -1.91
CA CYS A 145 -3.38 20.13 -3.27
C CYS A 145 -4.44 20.41 -4.36
N MET A 146 -5.72 20.57 -4.02
CA MET A 146 -6.74 21.06 -4.98
C MET A 146 -6.49 22.51 -5.46
N GLU A 147 -5.48 23.21 -4.92
CA GLU A 147 -5.05 24.54 -5.41
C GLU A 147 -4.50 24.52 -6.84
N ASP A 148 -3.99 23.38 -7.34
CA ASP A 148 -3.55 23.21 -8.74
C ASP A 148 -4.73 22.96 -9.72
N GLY A 149 -5.96 23.21 -9.27
CA GLY A 149 -7.21 23.06 -10.03
C GLY A 149 -7.92 21.72 -9.77
N PRO A 150 -9.26 21.68 -9.81
CA PRO A 150 -10.01 20.47 -9.51
C PRO A 150 -9.77 19.39 -10.56
N ILE A 151 -9.66 18.13 -10.13
CA ILE A 151 -9.78 16.99 -11.04
C ILE A 151 -11.15 17.09 -11.70
N LYS A 152 -11.16 17.15 -13.03
CA LYS A 152 -12.39 17.26 -13.82
C LYS A 152 -13.30 16.06 -13.49
N MET A 153 -14.55 16.33 -13.11
CA MET A 153 -15.56 15.32 -12.74
C MET A 153 -15.32 14.60 -11.39
N ALA A 154 -14.64 15.23 -10.44
CA ALA A 154 -14.55 14.72 -9.07
C ALA A 154 -15.80 15.11 -8.25
N ASP A 155 -16.51 14.12 -7.71
CA ASP A 155 -17.62 14.35 -6.77
C ASP A 155 -17.09 14.27 -5.34
N VAL A 156 -17.48 15.22 -4.48
CA VAL A 156 -17.14 15.15 -3.06
C VAL A 156 -17.99 14.06 -2.39
N ILE A 157 -17.35 13.04 -1.83
CA ILE A 157 -18.02 12.05 -0.97
C ILE A 157 -18.23 12.63 0.43
N GLY A 158 -17.20 13.26 0.99
CA GLY A 158 -17.30 13.90 2.31
C GLY A 158 -15.95 14.13 2.97
N ARG A 159 -15.99 14.66 4.19
CA ARG A 159 -14.82 14.74 5.07
C ARG A 159 -14.53 13.37 5.67
N GLY A 160 -13.24 13.11 5.87
CA GLY A 160 -12.79 11.89 6.52
C GLY A 160 -11.41 12.02 7.13
N ALA A 161 -11.02 10.98 7.84
CA ALA A 161 -9.77 10.89 8.56
C ALA A 161 -9.08 9.55 8.33
N VAL A 162 -7.75 9.59 8.23
CA VAL A 162 -6.89 8.41 8.30
C VAL A 162 -6.23 8.40 9.67
N TYR A 163 -6.55 7.39 10.47
CA TYR A 163 -5.97 7.21 11.80
C TYR A 163 -4.61 6.52 11.73
N GLY A 164 -3.69 6.89 12.63
CA GLY A 164 -2.33 6.35 12.66
C GLY A 164 -1.33 7.14 11.82
N CYS A 165 -1.79 8.20 11.14
CA CYS A 165 -0.95 9.06 10.31
C CYS A 165 -0.96 10.52 10.75
N GLN A 166 0.13 11.22 10.43
CA GLN A 166 0.26 12.67 10.53
C GLN A 166 0.69 13.25 9.19
N VAL A 167 0.27 14.47 8.91
CA VAL A 167 0.81 15.25 7.80
C VAL A 167 2.17 15.82 8.22
N ARG A 168 3.20 15.57 7.41
CA ARG A 168 4.56 16.10 7.58
C ARG A 168 5.10 16.62 6.25
N PHE A 169 6.20 17.36 6.30
CA PHE A 169 6.85 17.94 5.12
C PHE A 169 8.11 17.14 4.76
N THR A 170 7.90 15.91 4.28
CA THR A 170 8.96 14.91 3.98
C THR A 170 9.08 14.59 2.48
N ARG A 171 8.25 15.23 1.64
CA ARG A 171 8.26 15.05 0.18
C ARG A 171 9.01 16.20 -0.49
N HIS A 172 10.20 15.93 -1.01
CA HIS A 172 11.00 16.90 -1.74
C HIS A 172 10.66 16.83 -3.24
N VAL A 173 10.22 17.95 -3.81
CA VAL A 173 9.85 18.09 -5.24
C VAL A 173 10.70 19.16 -5.91
N SER A 174 10.70 19.19 -7.24
CA SER A 174 11.26 20.30 -8.02
C SER A 174 10.46 21.58 -7.76
N GLY A 175 10.86 22.35 -6.74
CA GLY A 175 10.17 23.57 -6.31
C GLY A 175 10.01 23.74 -4.80
N GLY A 176 10.35 22.73 -3.99
CA GLY A 176 10.30 22.85 -2.52
C GLY A 176 9.89 21.55 -1.84
N VAL A 177 9.22 21.71 -0.70
CA VAL A 177 8.77 20.59 0.13
C VAL A 177 7.25 20.59 0.13
N ARG A 178 6.63 19.45 -0.18
CA ARG A 178 5.18 19.25 -0.13
C ARG A 178 4.80 18.43 1.10
N ALA A 179 3.53 18.52 1.46
CA ALA A 179 2.95 17.68 2.50
C ALA A 179 2.97 16.20 2.07
N ASP A 180 3.07 15.35 3.07
CA ASP A 180 3.16 13.90 2.97
C ASP A 180 2.47 13.26 4.18
N MET A 181 1.82 12.12 3.98
CA MET A 181 1.19 11.35 5.04
C MET A 181 2.19 10.33 5.59
N VAL A 182 2.45 10.40 6.90
CA VAL A 182 3.46 9.59 7.59
C VAL A 182 2.82 8.79 8.72
N GLU A 183 2.96 7.46 8.69
CA GLU A 183 2.39 6.48 9.64
C GLU A 183 3.15 6.40 10.98
N THR A 184 3.25 7.54 11.67
CA THR A 184 3.92 7.67 12.96
C THR A 184 2.95 7.90 14.13
N GLY A 185 1.66 7.61 13.92
CA GLY A 185 0.57 7.89 14.85
C GLY A 185 -0.20 9.17 14.49
N GLY A 186 -1.18 9.55 15.32
CA GLY A 186 -2.01 10.74 15.09
C GLY A 186 -3.19 10.51 14.15
N VAL A 187 -3.70 11.61 13.59
CA VAL A 187 -4.85 11.63 12.67
C VAL A 187 -4.57 12.60 11.52
N THR A 188 -4.71 12.13 10.29
CA THR A 188 -4.67 12.97 9.09
C THR A 188 -6.09 13.20 8.60
N GLN A 189 -6.55 14.46 8.62
CA GLN A 189 -7.84 14.86 8.08
C GLN A 189 -7.73 15.21 6.59
N GLY A 190 -8.82 15.02 5.86
CA GLY A 190 -8.88 15.33 4.44
C GLY A 190 -10.29 15.25 3.88
N ILE A 191 -10.38 15.34 2.55
CA ILE A 191 -11.61 15.21 1.79
C ILE A 191 -11.51 13.96 0.93
N LEU A 192 -12.55 13.13 0.99
CA LEU A 192 -12.72 11.98 0.12
C LEU A 192 -13.54 12.39 -1.10
N TYR A 193 -12.99 12.13 -2.28
CA TYR A 193 -13.62 12.34 -3.57
C TYR A 193 -13.93 11.00 -4.25
N ARG A 194 -14.91 11.00 -5.14
CA ARG A 194 -15.07 10.00 -6.18
C ARG A 194 -14.49 10.55 -7.47
N ILE A 195 -13.55 9.85 -8.08
CA ILE A 195 -12.91 10.28 -9.33
C ILE A 195 -13.05 9.21 -10.42
N PRO A 196 -13.16 9.60 -11.70
CA PRO A 196 -13.08 8.66 -12.81
C PRO A 196 -11.70 7.99 -12.85
N VAL A 197 -11.64 6.70 -13.19
CA VAL A 197 -10.37 5.93 -13.18
C VAL A 197 -9.36 6.48 -14.20
N GLU A 198 -9.84 7.09 -15.28
CA GLU A 198 -9.02 7.73 -16.31
C GLU A 198 -8.20 8.91 -15.75
N ALA A 199 -8.60 9.49 -14.62
CA ALA A 199 -7.86 10.56 -13.95
C ALA A 199 -6.48 10.09 -13.42
N LEU A 200 -6.28 8.78 -13.20
CA LEU A 200 -5.01 8.21 -12.78
C LEU A 200 -3.88 8.56 -13.75
N GLU A 201 -3.99 8.11 -15.00
CA GLU A 201 -3.00 8.38 -16.05
C GLU A 201 -3.17 9.78 -16.67
N GLY A 202 -4.41 10.29 -16.74
CA GLY A 202 -4.70 11.58 -17.37
C GLY A 202 -4.08 12.77 -16.63
N SER A 203 -4.06 12.73 -15.30
CA SER A 203 -3.62 13.84 -14.47
C SER A 203 -2.82 13.45 -13.23
N LEU A 204 -3.28 12.46 -12.45
CA LEU A 204 -2.78 12.23 -11.09
C LEU A 204 -1.34 11.73 -11.07
N TYR A 205 -1.00 10.70 -11.83
CA TYR A 205 0.37 10.17 -11.82
C TYR A 205 1.41 11.18 -12.32
N ARG A 206 1.01 12.09 -13.22
CA ARG A 206 1.88 13.19 -13.67
C ARG A 206 2.05 14.22 -12.57
N ARG A 207 0.93 14.70 -12.01
CA ARG A 207 0.91 15.73 -10.97
C ARG A 207 1.64 15.28 -9.71
N GLU A 208 1.49 14.01 -9.37
CA GLU A 208 2.10 13.43 -8.18
C GLU A 208 3.51 12.90 -8.43
N GLU A 209 4.05 13.06 -9.65
CA GLU A 209 5.42 12.65 -9.97
C GLU A 209 5.66 11.16 -9.65
N VAL A 210 4.66 10.32 -9.96
CA VAL A 210 4.68 8.88 -9.66
C VAL A 210 5.68 8.15 -10.54
N ARG A 211 5.73 8.52 -11.83
CA ARG A 211 6.62 7.88 -12.81
C ARG A 211 8.09 8.27 -12.62
N THR A 212 8.37 9.38 -11.94
CA THR A 212 9.72 9.82 -11.57
C THR A 212 10.14 9.35 -10.18
N GLY A 213 9.27 8.62 -9.48
CA GLY A 213 9.59 8.01 -8.18
C GLY A 213 9.54 8.97 -6.99
N ILE A 214 8.95 10.18 -7.13
CA ILE A 214 8.80 11.08 -5.98
C ILE A 214 7.68 10.62 -5.06
N CYS A 215 6.53 10.25 -5.64
CA CYS A 215 5.45 9.61 -4.90
C CYS A 215 5.15 8.22 -5.40
N ARG A 216 4.49 7.46 -4.54
CA ARG A 216 3.81 6.23 -4.90
C ARG A 216 2.32 6.36 -4.58
N PRO A 217 1.45 5.70 -5.35
CA PRO A 217 0.09 5.48 -4.89
C PRO A 217 0.10 4.61 -3.62
N ALA A 218 -0.86 4.86 -2.74
CA ALA A 218 -1.17 4.01 -1.60
C ALA A 218 -2.68 3.90 -1.45
N VAL A 219 -3.15 2.80 -0.84
CA VAL A 219 -4.56 2.66 -0.47
C VAL A 219 -4.68 2.67 1.05
N VAL A 220 -5.41 3.65 1.57
CA VAL A 220 -5.54 3.93 3.01
C VAL A 220 -6.99 3.79 3.48
N PRO A 221 -7.22 3.41 4.76
CA PRO A 221 -8.56 3.36 5.33
C PRO A 221 -9.01 4.76 5.73
N VAL A 222 -9.98 5.31 5.02
CA VAL A 222 -10.57 6.60 5.37
C VAL A 222 -11.83 6.33 6.18
N THR A 223 -11.86 6.84 7.40
CA THR A 223 -13.08 6.89 8.21
C THR A 223 -13.80 8.20 7.91
N LEU A 224 -14.99 8.10 7.33
CA LEU A 224 -15.86 9.25 7.08
C LEU A 224 -16.50 9.75 8.38
N ASP A 225 -17.00 10.98 8.38
CA ASP A 225 -17.74 11.55 9.52
C ASP A 225 -18.99 10.72 9.90
N SER A 226 -19.50 9.90 8.96
CA SER A 226 -20.58 8.93 9.19
C SER A 226 -20.16 7.71 10.02
N GLY A 227 -18.86 7.48 10.21
CA GLY A 227 -18.28 6.27 10.79
C GLY A 227 -18.02 5.15 9.77
N GLU A 228 -18.45 5.30 8.52
CA GLU A 228 -18.12 4.35 7.45
C GLU A 228 -16.62 4.39 7.13
N VAL A 229 -16.01 3.22 6.95
CA VAL A 229 -14.62 3.08 6.52
C VAL A 229 -14.57 2.69 5.05
N ALA A 230 -13.87 3.48 4.24
CA ALA A 230 -13.66 3.23 2.83
C ALA A 230 -12.16 3.13 2.52
N ASP A 231 -11.77 2.13 1.74
CA ASP A 231 -10.45 2.11 1.10
C ASP A 231 -10.39 3.17 0.00
N ALA A 232 -9.39 4.05 0.09
CA ALA A 232 -9.22 5.15 -0.83
C ALA A 232 -7.79 5.25 -1.35
N LEU A 233 -7.65 5.59 -2.63
CA LEU A 233 -6.38 6.02 -3.19
C LEU A 233 -5.91 7.27 -2.46
N THR A 234 -4.62 7.33 -2.17
CA THR A 234 -3.90 8.55 -1.82
C THR A 234 -2.49 8.48 -2.41
N PHE A 235 -1.71 9.55 -2.28
CA PHE A 235 -0.30 9.57 -2.66
C PHE A 235 0.54 9.88 -1.43
N VAL A 236 1.64 9.14 -1.29
CA VAL A 236 2.64 9.33 -0.24
C VAL A 236 4.02 9.39 -0.88
N ALA A 237 4.98 10.04 -0.23
CA ALA A 237 6.36 10.04 -0.72
C ALA A 237 6.86 8.60 -0.88
N ALA A 238 7.53 8.31 -2.00
CA ALA A 238 8.12 6.99 -2.23
C ALA A 238 9.34 6.78 -1.31
N GLU A 239 10.09 7.87 -1.07
CA GLU A 239 11.17 7.95 -0.10
C GLU A 239 10.99 9.19 0.76
N LYS A 240 10.76 9.00 2.06
CA LYS A 240 10.55 10.09 3.00
C LYS A 240 11.89 10.71 3.39
N GLN A 241 12.05 11.99 3.12
CA GLN A 241 13.24 12.77 3.48
C GLN A 241 13.09 13.37 4.88
N PRO A 242 14.20 13.75 5.56
CA PRO A 242 14.13 14.47 6.82
C PRO A 242 13.26 15.72 6.72
N GLU A 243 12.45 15.96 7.75
CA GLU A 243 11.47 17.05 7.75
C GLU A 243 12.18 18.41 7.65
N THR A 244 11.76 19.20 6.66
CA THR A 244 12.23 20.56 6.47
C THR A 244 11.03 21.51 6.42
N ALA A 245 11.15 22.66 7.09
CA ALA A 245 10.07 23.64 7.08
C ALA A 245 9.84 24.12 5.63
N PRO A 246 8.59 24.20 5.14
CA PRO A 246 8.31 24.75 3.82
C PRO A 246 8.84 26.18 3.74
N LYS A 247 9.51 26.52 2.64
CA LYS A 247 9.94 27.90 2.39
C LYS A 247 8.69 28.77 2.27
N LYS A 248 8.59 29.79 3.12
CA LYS A 248 7.53 30.81 3.09
C LYS A 248 7.55 31.59 1.78
#